data_AF-A0A6A7G6L0-F1
#
_entry.id   AF-A0A6A7G6L0-F1
#
_cell.length_a   1.000
_cell.length_b   1.000
_cell.length_c   1.000
_cell.angle_alpha   90.00
_cell.angle_beta   90.00
_cell.angle_gamma   90.00
#
_symmetry.space_group_name_H-M   'P 1'
#
loop_
_entity.id
_entity.type
_entity.pdbx_description
1 polymer ?
#
loop_
_entity_poly.entity_id
_entity_poly.type
_entity_poly.pdbx_seq_one_letter_code
_entity_poly.pdbx_strand_id
1 'polypeptide(L)'
;MSSLEQVLQSCHVFSTESTCNIAVCESPDTSGQFLITSFLCSHLIAGRRVLFVTLHHTFSHNLAIASKRGTNLLTHHKSGTIKVIEGQKLMTEAAAKALEGQDVSNHPFSFIFNDGEKSLKNLYLLIKKSVYDWRKAETPFTIIIDNLSALFSMGLLNTEINLFISYCNSLLLPMKVKHQGGRDDCKPLGSLIVSTLCDALDTDTVFLSKWLSHTFDATLSLEGLGTGRAADVDG
;
A
#
# COMPACT_ATOMS: atom_id res chain seq x y z
N MET A 1 13.50 2.09 19.82
CA MET A 1 13.17 2.50 18.44
C MET A 1 14.38 2.61 17.51
N SER A 2 15.63 2.75 18.00
CA SER A 2 16.84 2.81 17.14
C SER A 2 17.19 1.50 16.43
N SER A 3 16.84 0.34 16.98
CA SER A 3 17.20 -0.97 16.41
C SER A 3 16.46 -1.31 15.12
N LEU A 4 15.15 -1.03 15.04
CA LEU A 4 14.35 -1.38 13.87
C LEU A 4 14.67 -0.52 12.65
N GLU A 5 14.86 0.80 12.81
CA GLU A 5 15.29 1.66 11.71
C GLU A 5 16.69 1.27 11.21
N GLN A 6 17.61 0.91 12.13
CA GLN A 6 18.93 0.40 11.76
C GLN A 6 18.84 -0.93 11.01
N VAL A 7 17.99 -1.87 11.44
CA VAL A 7 17.76 -3.14 10.74
C VAL A 7 17.18 -2.89 9.35
N LEU A 8 16.13 -2.08 9.24
CA LEU A 8 15.50 -1.76 7.96
C LEU A 8 16.43 -0.98 7.01
N GLN A 9 17.30 -0.11 7.55
CA GLN A 9 18.37 0.53 6.78
C GLN A 9 19.41 -0.50 6.31
N SER A 10 19.82 -1.42 7.17
CA SER A 10 20.81 -2.47 6.84
C SER A 10 20.29 -3.48 5.80
N CYS A 11 18.97 -3.71 5.78
CA CYS A 11 18.30 -4.54 4.78
C CYS A 11 17.99 -3.78 3.48
N HIS A 12 18.48 -2.54 3.31
CA HIS A 12 18.20 -1.67 2.17
C HIS A 12 16.71 -1.41 1.91
N VAL A 13 15.84 -1.63 2.91
CA VAL A 13 14.38 -1.46 2.81
C VAL A 13 14.03 0.02 2.66
N PHE A 14 14.82 0.91 3.25
CA PHE A 14 14.70 2.37 3.08
C PHE A 14 15.68 2.96 2.05
N SER A 15 16.37 2.12 1.26
CA SER A 15 17.33 2.61 0.28
C SER A 15 16.64 3.47 -0.78
N THR A 16 17.17 4.65 -1.00
CA THR A 16 16.67 5.62 -1.99
C THR A 16 17.09 5.26 -3.42
N GLU A 17 18.03 4.33 -3.59
CA GLU A 17 18.65 3.98 -4.86
C GLU A 17 18.10 2.67 -5.47
N SER A 18 17.51 1.79 -4.66
CA SER A 18 16.90 0.54 -5.11
C SER A 18 15.37 0.61 -5.12
N THR A 19 14.80 -0.20 -6.00
CA THR A 19 13.37 -0.49 -6.08
C THR A 19 13.16 -1.81 -5.36
N CYS A 20 12.40 -1.78 -4.29
CA CYS A 20 12.17 -2.92 -3.40
C CYS A 20 10.70 -2.95 -3.02
N ASN A 21 10.01 -4.02 -3.40
CA ASN A 21 8.64 -4.31 -3.05
C ASN A 21 8.62 -4.97 -1.66
N ILE A 22 7.86 -4.38 -0.74
CA ILE A 22 7.82 -4.81 0.65
C ILE A 22 6.41 -5.19 1.06
N ALA A 23 6.24 -6.39 1.60
CA ALA A 23 5.01 -6.82 2.24
C ALA A 23 5.16 -6.68 3.76
N VAL A 24 4.17 -6.10 4.42
CA VAL A 24 4.06 -6.02 5.87
C VAL A 24 2.91 -6.92 6.30
N CYS A 25 3.22 -7.98 7.02
CA CYS A 25 2.25 -8.95 7.52
C CYS A 25 2.13 -8.78 9.03
N GLU A 26 0.97 -8.34 9.53
CA GLU A 26 0.74 -8.13 10.96
C GLU A 26 -0.19 -9.19 11.53
N SER A 27 0.12 -9.69 12.72
CA SER A 27 -0.80 -10.54 13.48
C SER A 27 -1.97 -9.72 14.06
N PRO A 28 -3.13 -10.33 14.36
CA PRO A 28 -4.29 -9.60 14.90
C PRO A 28 -4.07 -8.86 16.23
N ASP A 29 -3.06 -9.26 16.99
CA ASP A 29 -2.71 -8.68 18.28
C ASP A 29 -1.64 -7.59 18.19
N THR A 30 -1.12 -7.30 16.99
CA THR A 30 -0.14 -6.23 16.73
C THR A 30 -0.71 -5.16 15.81
N SER A 31 0.00 -4.03 15.71
CA SER A 31 -0.33 -2.97 14.74
C SER A 31 0.92 -2.50 14.01
N GLY A 32 0.99 -2.81 12.72
CA GLY A 32 2.00 -2.38 11.75
C GLY A 32 1.79 -0.96 11.23
N GLN A 33 0.80 -0.21 11.74
CA GLN A 33 0.54 1.17 11.32
C GLN A 33 1.75 2.09 11.49
N PHE A 34 2.58 1.83 12.51
CA PHE A 34 3.81 2.58 12.72
C PHE A 34 4.83 2.35 11.61
N LEU A 35 4.90 1.16 11.01
CA LEU A 35 5.76 0.86 9.86
C LEU A 35 5.26 1.56 8.61
N ILE A 36 3.96 1.52 8.36
CA ILE A 36 3.35 2.24 7.22
C ILE A 36 3.66 3.74 7.33
N THR A 37 3.52 4.30 8.53
CA THR A 37 3.89 5.70 8.77
C THR A 37 5.40 5.94 8.64
N SER A 38 6.25 5.01 9.09
CA SER A 38 7.71 5.07 8.84
C SER A 38 8.01 5.12 7.34
N PHE A 39 7.43 4.22 6.54
CA PHE A 39 7.63 4.18 5.09
C PHE A 39 7.20 5.47 4.43
N LEU A 40 6.03 6.00 4.79
CA LEU A 40 5.55 7.30 4.32
C LEU A 40 6.57 8.41 4.59
N CYS A 41 7.02 8.55 5.84
CA CYS A 41 7.94 9.61 6.23
C CYS A 41 9.29 9.46 5.55
N SER A 42 9.90 8.27 5.62
CA SER A 42 11.24 8.02 5.05
C SER A 42 11.29 8.28 3.55
N HIS A 43 10.27 7.86 2.79
CA HIS A 43 10.22 8.09 1.35
C HIS A 43 10.04 9.59 1.01
N LEU A 44 9.21 10.30 1.75
CA LEU A 44 9.00 11.73 1.54
C LEU A 44 10.24 12.56 1.92
N ILE A 45 10.91 12.22 3.03
CA ILE A 45 12.17 12.85 3.45
C ILE A 45 13.27 12.61 2.41
N ALA A 46 13.30 11.41 1.80
CA ALA A 46 14.19 11.08 0.70
C ALA A 46 13.87 11.81 -0.62
N GLY A 47 12.85 12.68 -0.65
CA GLY A 47 12.43 13.40 -1.85
C GLY A 47 11.67 12.56 -2.88
N ARG A 48 11.28 11.32 -2.54
CA ARG A 48 10.44 10.48 -3.41
C ARG A 48 8.99 10.90 -3.31
N ARG A 49 8.25 10.68 -4.41
CA ARG A 49 6.80 10.86 -4.43
C ARG A 49 6.10 9.63 -3.88
N VAL A 50 4.96 9.80 -3.21
CA VAL A 50 4.22 8.68 -2.61
C VAL A 50 2.75 8.74 -2.99
N LEU A 51 2.22 7.65 -3.55
CA LEU A 51 0.78 7.42 -3.60
C LEU A 51 0.41 6.55 -2.40
N PHE A 52 -0.34 7.12 -1.46
CA PHE A 52 -0.82 6.41 -0.29
C PHE A 52 -2.28 6.01 -0.47
N VAL A 53 -2.53 4.71 -0.53
CA VAL A 53 -3.86 4.12 -0.59
C VAL A 53 -4.13 3.51 0.77
N THR A 54 -5.04 4.07 1.55
CA THR A 54 -5.40 3.53 2.88
C THR A 54 -6.83 3.03 2.86
N LEU A 55 -7.00 1.74 3.11
CA LEU A 55 -8.31 1.08 3.01
C LEU A 55 -9.09 1.14 4.31
N HIS A 56 -8.38 1.22 5.44
CA HIS A 56 -8.97 1.18 6.78
C HIS A 56 -8.87 2.50 7.54
N HIS A 57 -7.71 3.17 7.49
CA HIS A 57 -7.47 4.41 8.21
C HIS A 57 -7.76 5.64 7.35
N THR A 58 -7.86 6.80 8.00
CA THR A 58 -7.92 8.09 7.30
C THR A 58 -6.52 8.70 7.16
N PHE A 59 -6.37 9.62 6.22
CA PHE A 59 -5.14 10.41 6.08
C PHE A 59 -4.86 11.23 7.35
N SER A 60 -5.91 11.73 8.00
CA SER A 60 -5.82 12.48 9.26
C SER A 60 -5.19 11.66 10.39
N HIS A 61 -5.47 10.35 10.44
CA HIS A 61 -4.83 9.45 11.41
C HIS A 61 -3.31 9.39 11.21
N ASN A 62 -2.87 9.25 9.95
CA ASN A 62 -1.46 9.23 9.59
C ASN A 62 -0.75 10.58 9.82
N LEU A 63 -1.46 11.70 9.61
CA LEU A 63 -0.93 13.03 9.89
C LEU A 63 -0.54 13.21 11.36
N ALA A 64 -1.39 12.74 12.28
CA ALA A 64 -1.13 12.84 13.71
C ALA A 64 0.11 12.02 14.12
N ILE A 65 0.29 10.83 13.56
CA ILE A 65 1.45 9.97 13.86
C ILE A 65 2.73 10.55 13.23
N ALA A 66 2.68 10.98 11.97
CA ALA A 66 3.85 11.54 11.28
C ALA A 66 4.32 12.87 11.88
N SER A 67 3.40 13.71 12.37
CA SER A 67 3.74 14.98 13.02
C SER A 67 4.54 14.75 14.31
N LYS A 68 4.24 13.70 15.07
CA LYS A 68 5.03 13.29 16.25
C LYS A 68 6.46 12.86 15.88
N ARG A 69 6.71 12.54 14.61
CA ARG A 69 8.01 12.18 14.04
C ARG A 69 8.67 13.31 13.25
N GLY A 70 8.17 14.54 13.40
CA GLY A 70 8.73 15.72 12.73
C GLY A 70 8.44 15.83 11.24
N THR A 71 7.60 14.96 10.67
CA THR A 71 7.22 15.02 9.24
C THR A 71 5.83 15.62 9.07
N ASN A 72 5.74 16.72 8.33
CA ASN A 72 4.46 17.38 8.05
C ASN A 72 3.85 16.85 6.74
N LEU A 73 2.99 15.83 6.84
CA LEU A 73 2.32 15.25 5.67
C LEU A 73 1.40 16.24 4.94
N LEU A 74 0.86 17.27 5.62
CA LEU A 74 0.04 18.29 4.96
C LEU A 74 0.86 19.14 3.99
N THR A 75 2.11 19.48 4.33
CA THR A 75 3.00 20.21 3.43
C THR A 75 3.27 19.40 2.17
N HIS A 76 3.61 18.11 2.33
CA HIS A 76 3.79 17.19 1.21
C HIS A 76 2.52 17.07 0.36
N HIS A 77 1.34 16.98 1.00
CA HIS A 77 0.07 16.86 0.30
C HIS A 77 -0.23 18.10 -0.54
N LYS A 78 -0.03 19.30 0.03
CA LYS A 78 -0.19 20.58 -0.68
C LYS A 78 0.78 20.73 -1.85
N SER A 79 2.02 20.23 -1.70
CA SER A 79 3.03 20.26 -2.76
C SER A 79 2.82 19.18 -3.85
N GLY A 80 1.91 18.23 -3.64
CA GLY A 80 1.66 17.12 -4.55
C GLY A 80 2.76 16.04 -4.57
N THR A 81 3.67 16.03 -3.58
CA THR A 81 4.64 14.93 -3.42
C THR A 81 4.01 13.70 -2.78
N ILE A 82 2.91 13.86 -2.03
CA ILE A 82 2.02 12.76 -1.65
C ILE A 82 0.65 12.96 -2.28
N LYS A 83 0.10 11.89 -2.84
CA LYS A 83 -1.31 11.78 -3.25
C LYS A 83 -1.96 10.71 -2.39
N VAL A 84 -3.22 10.90 -2.01
CA VAL A 84 -3.90 9.99 -1.08
C VAL A 84 -5.21 9.51 -1.66
N ILE A 85 -5.47 8.21 -1.52
CA ILE A 85 -6.74 7.55 -1.81
C ILE A 85 -7.24 6.97 -0.49
N GLU A 86 -8.31 7.54 0.06
CA GLU A 86 -8.92 7.09 1.31
C GLU A 86 -10.10 6.15 1.01
N GLY A 87 -9.85 4.84 1.07
CA GLY A 87 -10.82 3.80 0.77
C GLY A 87 -12.08 3.92 1.59
N GLN A 88 -11.96 4.16 2.90
CA GLN A 88 -13.11 4.34 3.79
C GLN A 88 -14.04 5.48 3.32
N LYS A 89 -13.48 6.65 2.95
CA LYS A 89 -14.28 7.78 2.45
C LYS A 89 -14.96 7.44 1.13
N LEU A 90 -14.23 6.80 0.22
CA LEU A 90 -14.78 6.39 -1.09
C LEU A 90 -15.88 5.34 -0.92
N MET A 91 -15.74 4.39 0.00
CA MET A 91 -16.79 3.41 0.30
C MET A 91 -18.06 4.09 0.82
N THR A 92 -17.93 5.03 1.76
CA THR A 92 -19.08 5.80 2.28
C THR A 92 -19.75 6.62 1.17
N GLU A 93 -18.96 7.25 0.30
CA GLU A 93 -19.48 7.97 -0.87
C GLU A 93 -20.25 7.04 -1.83
N ALA A 94 -19.69 5.86 -2.12
CA ALA A 94 -20.34 4.87 -2.97
C ALA A 94 -21.67 4.40 -2.40
N ALA A 95 -21.70 4.11 -1.09
CA ALA A 95 -22.90 3.67 -0.39
C ALA A 95 -23.99 4.75 -0.41
N ALA A 96 -23.63 6.02 -0.15
CA ALA A 96 -24.58 7.12 -0.22
C ALA A 96 -25.20 7.27 -1.62
N LYS A 97 -24.38 7.22 -2.68
CA LYS A 97 -24.84 7.28 -4.07
C LYS A 97 -25.76 6.11 -4.43
N ALA A 98 -25.41 4.90 -4.00
CA ALA A 98 -26.22 3.70 -4.24
C ALA A 98 -27.58 3.80 -3.54
N LEU A 99 -27.62 4.29 -2.29
CA LEU A 99 -28.87 4.50 -1.53
C LEU A 99 -29.79 5.54 -2.19
N GLU A 100 -29.22 6.54 -2.86
CA GLU A 100 -29.96 7.53 -3.66
C GLU A 100 -30.35 7.02 -5.06
N GLY A 101 -30.05 5.76 -5.39
CA GLY A 101 -30.36 5.16 -6.69
C GLY A 101 -29.48 5.66 -7.83
N GLN A 102 -28.34 6.29 -7.53
CA GLN A 102 -27.39 6.76 -8.54
C GLN A 102 -26.56 5.60 -9.11
N ASP A 103 -26.13 5.72 -10.36
CA ASP A 103 -25.22 4.75 -10.97
C ASP A 103 -23.81 4.83 -10.35
N VAL A 104 -23.41 3.74 -9.69
CA VAL A 104 -22.09 3.58 -9.07
C VAL A 104 -21.15 2.70 -9.90
N SER A 105 -21.52 2.27 -11.10
CA SER A 105 -20.77 1.30 -11.92
C SER A 105 -19.29 1.67 -12.15
N ASN A 106 -19.00 2.96 -12.32
CA ASN A 106 -17.66 3.51 -12.53
C ASN A 106 -16.93 3.90 -11.23
N HIS A 107 -17.56 3.71 -10.06
CA HIS A 107 -16.97 4.07 -8.78
C HIS A 107 -15.80 3.12 -8.42
N PRO A 108 -14.70 3.59 -7.80
CA PRO A 108 -13.57 2.75 -7.38
C PRO A 108 -13.96 1.55 -6.51
N PHE A 109 -15.01 1.70 -5.72
CA PHE A 109 -15.58 0.68 -4.82
C PHE A 109 -16.94 0.14 -5.31
N SER A 110 -17.22 0.22 -6.62
CA SER A 110 -18.47 -0.28 -7.19
C SER A 110 -18.67 -1.79 -7.00
N PHE A 111 -17.57 -2.55 -6.87
CA PHE A 111 -17.58 -3.99 -6.63
C PHE A 111 -18.31 -4.42 -5.35
N ILE A 112 -18.52 -3.50 -4.40
CA ILE A 112 -19.28 -3.78 -3.16
C ILE A 112 -20.78 -3.97 -3.47
N PHE A 113 -21.29 -3.34 -4.53
CA PHE A 113 -22.71 -3.28 -4.86
C PHE A 113 -23.08 -4.16 -6.07
N ASN A 114 -22.12 -4.89 -6.63
CA ASN A 114 -22.36 -5.78 -7.76
C ASN A 114 -22.55 -7.21 -7.26
N ASP A 115 -23.66 -7.85 -7.63
CA ASP A 115 -23.96 -9.26 -7.30
C ASP A 115 -23.15 -10.28 -8.14
N GLY A 116 -22.35 -9.80 -9.10
CA GLY A 116 -21.57 -10.61 -10.03
C GLY A 116 -20.07 -10.66 -9.70
N GLU A 117 -19.24 -10.81 -10.74
CA GLU A 117 -17.78 -10.81 -10.61
C GLU A 117 -17.30 -9.49 -9.98
N LYS A 118 -16.59 -9.60 -8.86
CA LYS A 118 -16.07 -8.44 -8.15
C LYS A 118 -14.70 -8.09 -8.72
N SER A 119 -14.55 -6.85 -9.17
CA SER A 119 -13.32 -6.42 -9.81
C SER A 119 -12.79 -5.15 -9.17
N LEU A 120 -11.52 -5.19 -8.77
CA LEU A 120 -10.75 -4.02 -8.33
C LEU A 120 -10.29 -3.12 -9.49
N LYS A 121 -10.81 -3.33 -10.70
CA LYS A 121 -10.44 -2.56 -11.90
C LYS A 121 -10.62 -1.06 -11.71
N ASN A 122 -11.74 -0.59 -11.16
CA ASN A 122 -11.97 0.85 -11.00
C ASN A 122 -11.01 1.48 -9.97
N LEU A 123 -10.72 0.77 -8.87
CA LEU A 123 -9.69 1.20 -7.91
C LEU A 123 -8.31 1.26 -8.57
N TYR A 124 -7.95 0.23 -9.35
CA TYR A 124 -6.70 0.23 -10.13
C TYR A 124 -6.65 1.40 -11.12
N LEU A 125 -7.73 1.70 -11.83
CA LEU A 125 -7.78 2.82 -12.77
C LEU A 125 -7.61 4.17 -12.07
N LEU A 126 -8.17 4.32 -10.86
CA LEU A 126 -7.92 5.50 -10.03
C LEU A 126 -6.44 5.60 -9.62
N ILE A 127 -5.83 4.51 -9.16
CA ILE A 127 -4.39 4.45 -8.83
C ILE A 127 -3.53 4.81 -10.05
N LYS A 128 -3.79 4.17 -11.20
CA LYS A 128 -3.10 4.42 -12.47
C LYS A 128 -3.19 5.88 -12.90
N LYS A 129 -4.39 6.49 -12.81
CA LYS A 129 -4.60 7.91 -13.11
C LYS A 129 -3.80 8.79 -12.14
N SER A 130 -3.76 8.40 -10.86
CA SER A 130 -3.13 9.18 -9.79
C SER A 130 -1.61 9.28 -9.93
N VAL A 131 -0.95 8.24 -10.46
CA VAL A 131 0.51 8.24 -10.70
C VAL A 131 0.91 8.55 -12.15
N TYR A 132 -0.04 8.85 -13.03
CA TYR A 132 0.22 8.98 -14.48
C TYR A 132 1.26 10.05 -14.82
N ASP A 133 1.17 11.22 -14.20
CA ASP A 133 2.13 12.33 -14.34
C ASP A 133 3.54 11.93 -13.89
N TRP A 134 3.66 11.24 -12.76
CA TRP A 134 4.95 10.78 -12.23
C TRP A 134 5.57 9.73 -13.15
N ARG A 135 4.76 8.76 -13.60
CA ARG A 135 5.19 7.73 -14.54
C ARG A 135 5.60 8.32 -15.89
N LYS A 136 4.88 9.33 -16.39
CA LYS A 136 5.19 10.04 -17.64
C LYS A 136 6.48 10.83 -17.57
N ALA A 137 6.75 11.44 -16.42
CA ALA A 137 7.98 12.17 -16.17
C ALA A 137 9.16 11.28 -15.76
N GLU A 138 9.01 9.93 -15.79
CA GLU A 138 9.98 8.96 -15.27
C GLU A 138 10.48 9.34 -13.85
N THR A 139 9.62 9.99 -13.05
CA THR A 139 9.96 10.46 -11.71
C THR A 139 9.80 9.31 -10.71
N PRO A 140 10.79 9.05 -9.84
CA PRO A 140 10.66 7.98 -8.85
C PRO A 140 9.49 8.16 -7.89
N PHE A 141 8.73 7.10 -7.66
CA PHE A 141 7.59 7.11 -6.74
C PHE A 141 7.38 5.78 -6.02
N THR A 142 6.66 5.81 -4.91
CA THR A 142 6.25 4.61 -4.17
C THR A 142 4.74 4.54 -4.09
N ILE A 143 4.16 3.35 -4.32
CA ILE A 143 2.76 3.07 -4.02
C ILE A 143 2.74 2.33 -2.67
N ILE A 144 2.01 2.87 -1.71
CA ILE A 144 1.77 2.23 -0.42
C ILE A 144 0.29 1.88 -0.33
N ILE A 145 -0.05 0.60 -0.22
CA ILE A 145 -1.43 0.12 -0.05
C ILE A 145 -1.58 -0.48 1.33
N ASP A 146 -2.30 0.23 2.18
CA ASP A 146 -2.50 -0.12 3.57
C ASP A 146 -3.76 -0.96 3.79
N ASN A 147 -3.59 -2.04 4.54
CA ASN A 147 -4.59 -3.00 5.01
C ASN A 147 -5.37 -3.70 3.89
N LEU A 148 -4.67 -4.52 3.09
CA LEU A 148 -5.26 -5.33 2.03
C LEU A 148 -6.31 -6.32 2.54
N SER A 149 -6.18 -6.83 3.78
CA SER A 149 -7.16 -7.77 4.35
C SER A 149 -8.55 -7.14 4.51
N ALA A 150 -8.66 -5.81 4.57
CA ALA A 150 -9.96 -5.12 4.51
C ALA A 150 -10.75 -5.45 3.24
N LEU A 151 -10.10 -5.82 2.13
CA LEU A 151 -10.76 -6.21 0.89
C LEU A 151 -11.48 -7.56 1.01
N PHE A 152 -10.97 -8.49 1.82
CA PHE A 152 -11.68 -9.74 2.13
C PHE A 152 -12.99 -9.47 2.86
N SER A 153 -13.00 -8.51 3.79
CA SER A 153 -14.23 -8.09 4.48
C SER A 153 -15.26 -7.46 3.53
N MET A 154 -14.84 -7.00 2.35
CA MET A 154 -15.73 -6.52 1.27
C MET A 154 -16.17 -7.66 0.33
N GLY A 155 -15.78 -8.89 0.66
CA GLY A 155 -16.10 -10.13 -0.05
C GLY A 155 -15.35 -10.30 -1.36
N LEU A 156 -14.14 -9.76 -1.47
CA LEU A 156 -13.21 -10.07 -2.56
C LEU A 156 -12.44 -11.36 -2.26
N LEU A 157 -12.10 -12.09 -3.31
CA LEU A 157 -11.31 -13.31 -3.26
C LEU A 157 -9.83 -13.02 -3.41
N ASN A 158 -9.01 -13.97 -2.96
CA ASN A 158 -7.56 -13.95 -3.11
C ASN A 158 -7.11 -13.71 -4.57
N THR A 159 -7.79 -14.30 -5.55
CA THR A 159 -7.48 -14.13 -6.97
C THR A 159 -7.64 -12.68 -7.45
N GLU A 160 -8.71 -12.00 -7.00
CA GLU A 160 -9.02 -10.62 -7.38
C GLU A 160 -7.99 -9.65 -6.76
N ILE A 161 -7.61 -9.90 -5.50
CA ILE A 161 -6.59 -9.11 -4.77
C ILE A 161 -5.20 -9.32 -5.39
N ASN A 162 -4.79 -10.56 -5.63
CA ASN A 162 -3.48 -10.88 -6.22
C ASN A 162 -3.33 -10.27 -7.62
N LEU A 163 -4.40 -10.33 -8.42
CA LEU A 163 -4.43 -9.70 -9.74
C LEU A 163 -4.31 -8.18 -9.64
N PHE A 164 -5.02 -7.56 -8.70
CA PHE A 164 -4.93 -6.13 -8.43
C PHE A 164 -3.52 -5.68 -8.01
N ILE A 165 -2.87 -6.41 -7.11
CA ILE A 165 -1.49 -6.13 -6.68
C ILE A 165 -0.53 -6.24 -7.87
N SER A 166 -0.69 -7.29 -8.68
CA SER A 166 0.11 -7.49 -9.90
C SER A 166 -0.04 -6.33 -10.88
N TYR A 167 -1.26 -5.83 -11.07
CA TYR A 167 -1.50 -4.64 -11.89
C TYR A 167 -0.88 -3.38 -11.29
N CYS A 168 -0.95 -3.19 -9.97
CA CYS A 168 -0.29 -2.06 -9.30
C CYS A 168 1.23 -2.12 -9.48
N ASN A 169 1.83 -3.30 -9.34
CA ASN A 169 3.26 -3.50 -9.55
C ASN A 169 3.69 -3.15 -10.99
N SER A 170 2.86 -3.48 -11.99
CA SER A 170 3.13 -3.11 -13.40
C SER A 170 3.21 -1.60 -13.66
N LEU A 171 2.60 -0.77 -12.81
CA LEU A 171 2.69 0.70 -12.92
C LEU A 171 4.07 1.23 -12.59
N LEU A 172 4.87 0.48 -11.84
CA LEU A 172 6.23 0.83 -11.47
C LEU A 172 7.21 0.62 -12.62
N LEU A 173 6.81 -0.04 -13.71
CA LEU A 173 7.64 -0.17 -14.89
C LEU A 173 7.57 1.09 -15.77
N PRO A 174 8.68 1.50 -16.40
CA PRO A 174 8.70 2.62 -17.32
C PRO A 174 7.73 2.41 -18.48
N MET A 175 7.17 3.50 -19.03
CA MET A 175 6.25 3.41 -20.17
C MET A 175 6.94 3.12 -21.50
N LYS A 176 8.25 3.38 -21.59
CA LYS A 176 9.06 3.14 -22.77
C LYS A 176 10.26 2.29 -22.35
N VAL A 177 10.46 1.16 -23.03
CA VAL A 177 11.68 0.37 -22.90
C VAL A 177 12.77 1.11 -23.68
N LYS A 178 13.87 1.46 -23.01
CA LYS A 178 15.04 2.04 -23.68
C LYS A 178 15.90 0.88 -24.18
N HIS A 179 15.98 0.72 -25.49
CA HIS A 179 16.93 -0.20 -26.11
C HIS A 179 18.26 0.53 -26.25
N GLN A 180 19.23 0.23 -25.38
CA GLN A 180 20.62 0.65 -25.56
C GLN A 180 21.51 -0.59 -25.71
N GLY A 181 22.20 -0.70 -26.84
CA GLY A 181 23.25 -1.71 -27.04
C GLY A 181 22.80 -3.17 -27.01
N GLY A 182 21.53 -3.47 -27.31
CA GLY A 182 21.00 -4.84 -27.33
C GLY A 182 20.59 -5.42 -25.97
N ARG A 183 20.56 -4.59 -24.91
CA ARG A 183 20.04 -4.96 -23.59
C ARG A 183 18.85 -4.07 -23.24
N ASP A 184 17.73 -4.69 -22.86
CA ASP A 184 16.57 -3.98 -22.34
C ASP A 184 16.88 -3.53 -20.91
N ASP A 185 17.18 -2.25 -20.73
CA ASP A 185 17.33 -1.66 -19.39
C ASP A 185 15.95 -1.20 -18.89
N CYS A 186 15.22 -2.13 -18.29
CA CYS A 186 13.92 -1.89 -17.67
C CYS A 186 14.08 -1.63 -16.16
N LYS A 187 14.83 -0.58 -15.78
CA LYS A 187 14.91 -0.19 -14.38
C LYS A 187 13.52 0.25 -13.87
N PRO A 188 12.99 -0.32 -12.77
CA PRO A 188 11.72 0.12 -12.23
C PRO A 188 11.80 1.58 -11.76
N LEU A 189 10.69 2.29 -11.86
CA LEU A 189 10.50 3.67 -11.42
C LEU A 189 10.25 3.78 -9.92
N GLY A 190 9.99 2.67 -9.23
CA GLY A 190 9.45 2.75 -7.88
C GLY A 190 9.32 1.44 -7.15
N SER A 191 8.69 1.53 -5.98
CA SER A 191 8.41 0.41 -5.06
C SER A 191 6.91 0.28 -4.80
N LEU A 192 6.45 -0.95 -4.58
CA LEU A 192 5.14 -1.27 -4.03
C LEU A 192 5.31 -1.75 -2.59
N ILE A 193 4.68 -1.05 -1.65
CA ILE A 193 4.60 -1.46 -0.25
C ILE A 193 3.16 -1.80 0.06
N VAL A 194 2.92 -2.96 0.65
CA VAL A 194 1.58 -3.37 1.06
C VAL A 194 1.56 -3.80 2.51
N SER A 195 0.48 -3.54 3.24
CA SER A 195 0.21 -4.21 4.52
C SER A 195 -1.00 -5.12 4.42
N THR A 196 -0.97 -6.20 5.19
CA THR A 196 -2.10 -7.11 5.38
C THR A 196 -2.07 -7.68 6.79
N LEU A 197 -3.25 -8.00 7.31
CA LEU A 197 -3.38 -8.92 8.44
C LEU A 197 -2.95 -10.33 8.02
N CYS A 198 -2.36 -11.08 8.93
CA CYS A 198 -2.09 -12.50 8.83
C CYS A 198 -2.65 -13.18 10.09
N ASP A 199 -3.92 -13.56 10.03
CA ASP A 199 -4.57 -14.32 11.10
C ASP A 199 -4.47 -15.82 10.78
N ALA A 200 -3.78 -16.58 11.64
CA ALA A 200 -3.62 -18.02 11.47
C ALA A 200 -4.96 -18.79 11.41
N LEU A 201 -6.04 -18.20 11.91
CA LEU A 201 -7.40 -18.76 11.86
C LEU A 201 -8.15 -18.40 10.58
N ASP A 202 -7.69 -17.41 9.83
CA ASP A 202 -8.29 -16.95 8.57
C ASP A 202 -7.45 -17.43 7.38
N THR A 203 -7.95 -18.47 6.71
CA THR A 203 -7.28 -19.08 5.56
C THR A 203 -7.02 -18.11 4.41
N ASP A 204 -7.88 -17.11 4.22
CA ASP A 204 -7.72 -16.15 3.14
C ASP A 204 -6.53 -15.23 3.39
N THR A 205 -6.39 -14.75 4.63
CA THR A 205 -5.24 -13.92 5.02
C THR A 205 -3.92 -14.68 5.04
N VAL A 206 -3.94 -15.95 5.46
CA VAL A 206 -2.76 -16.84 5.39
C VAL A 206 -2.33 -17.10 3.95
N PHE A 207 -3.29 -17.32 3.04
CA PHE A 207 -2.97 -17.51 1.64
C PHE A 207 -2.35 -16.25 1.02
N LEU A 208 -2.92 -15.07 1.31
CA LEU A 208 -2.39 -13.80 0.84
C LEU A 208 -0.98 -13.56 1.37
N SER A 209 -0.73 -13.73 2.67
CA SER A 209 0.59 -13.50 3.28
C SER A 209 1.66 -14.43 2.69
N LYS A 210 1.31 -15.70 2.44
CA LYS A 210 2.19 -16.66 1.78
C LYS A 210 2.44 -16.30 0.32
N TRP A 211 1.43 -15.86 -0.42
CA TRP A 211 1.61 -15.40 -1.79
C TRP A 211 2.51 -14.16 -1.85
N LEU A 212 2.34 -13.21 -0.93
CA LEU A 212 3.18 -12.03 -0.81
C LEU A 212 4.64 -12.40 -0.52
N SER A 213 4.90 -13.34 0.40
CA SER A 213 6.28 -13.75 0.73
C SER A 213 7.02 -14.43 -0.43
N HIS A 214 6.29 -14.99 -1.40
CA HIS A 214 6.87 -15.53 -2.62
C HIS A 214 7.05 -14.51 -3.75
N THR A 215 6.35 -13.37 -3.71
CA THR A 215 6.27 -12.42 -4.83
C THR A 215 6.91 -11.06 -4.56
N PHE A 216 7.10 -10.71 -3.29
CA PHE A 216 7.73 -9.46 -2.86
C PHE A 216 9.21 -9.67 -2.55
N ASP A 217 10.01 -8.61 -2.68
CA ASP A 217 11.45 -8.66 -2.44
C ASP A 217 11.78 -8.85 -0.96
N ALA A 218 10.92 -8.33 -0.07
CA ALA A 218 11.02 -8.52 1.37
C ALA A 218 9.64 -8.64 2.02
N THR A 219 9.56 -9.44 3.07
CA THR A 219 8.37 -9.53 3.95
C THR A 219 8.78 -9.20 5.38
N LEU A 220 8.06 -8.29 6.01
CA LEU A 220 8.20 -7.92 7.40
C LEU A 220 7.01 -8.48 8.17
N SER A 221 7.26 -9.45 9.03
CA SER A 221 6.24 -10.00 9.93
C SER A 221 6.27 -9.28 11.27
N LEU A 222 5.10 -8.85 11.74
CA LEU A 222 4.87 -8.35 13.09
C LEU A 222 4.01 -9.36 13.81
N GLU A 223 4.55 -9.93 14.86
CA GLU A 223 3.89 -10.95 15.67
C GLU A 223 3.99 -10.54 17.13
N GLY A 224 2.93 -10.76 17.91
CA GLY A 224 3.01 -10.62 19.35
C GLY A 224 3.91 -11.69 19.95
N LEU A 225 4.41 -11.44 21.16
CA LEU A 225 5.22 -12.43 21.87
C LEU A 225 4.41 -13.72 22.11
N GLY A 226 4.96 -14.86 21.69
CA GLY A 226 4.34 -16.18 21.88
C GLY A 226 4.11 -16.59 23.35
N THR A 227 4.70 -15.86 24.30
CA THR A 227 4.56 -16.08 25.75
C THR A 227 3.54 -15.18 26.43
N GLY A 228 2.85 -14.30 25.70
CA GLY A 228 1.87 -13.34 26.23
C GLY A 228 2.36 -11.90 26.17
N ARG A 229 1.68 -10.97 26.84
CA ARG A 229 1.98 -9.53 26.74
C ARG A 229 3.01 -9.07 27.76
N ALA A 230 3.93 -8.22 27.35
CA ALA A 230 4.82 -7.47 28.22
C ALA A 230 4.52 -5.97 28.12
N ALA A 231 4.73 -5.21 29.20
CA ALA A 231 4.46 -3.77 29.20
C ALA A 231 5.47 -2.98 28.33
N ASP A 232 6.68 -3.50 28.19
CA ASP A 232 7.80 -2.82 27.53
C ASP A 232 8.15 -3.41 26.14
N VAL A 233 7.42 -4.45 25.69
CA VAL A 233 7.68 -5.15 24.43
C VAL A 233 6.36 -5.48 23.74
N ASP A 234 6.17 -4.93 22.54
CA ASP A 234 4.95 -5.09 21.74
C ASP A 234 4.96 -6.37 20.87
N GLY A 235 6.15 -6.92 20.58
CA GLY A 235 6.38 -8.07 19.69
C GLY A 235 7.85 -8.27 19.38
#